data_AF-A0A7N6AAG5-F1
#
_entry.id   AF-A0A7N6AAG5-F1
#
_cell.length_a   1.000
_cell.length_b   1.000
_cell.length_c   1.000
_cell.angle_alpha   90.00
_cell.angle_beta   90.00
_cell.angle_gamma   90.00
#
_symmetry.space_group_name_H-M   'P 1'
#
loop_
_entity.id
_entity.type
_entity.pdbx_description
1 polymer ?
#
loop_
_entity_poly.entity_id
_entity_poly.type
_entity_poly.pdbx_seq_one_letter_code
_entity_poly.pdbx_strand_id
1 'polypeptide(L)'
;KYINVIYQSDCSCCNCISMTLKQNKLVKYSHAFQTCNLLKEFGAMREKLGILELKSKETKKVVFSAAISGFGHTGPFNTDTTLIYKTVITNIGNAYNQFTGIFAAPVAGIYNFTFFYHAGGSEVVNLALIKNNQVVVMAYDHKSLQDGADNGGNAVFLQLHGFLISQV
;
A
#
# COMPACT_ATOMS: atom_id res chain seq x y z
N LYS A 1 -19.91 19.16 64.51
CA LYS A 1 -19.87 17.76 64.02
C LYS A 1 -19.21 17.77 62.66
N TYR A 2 -18.00 17.25 62.60
CA TYR A 2 -17.13 17.25 61.44
C TYR A 2 -17.74 16.41 60.33
N ILE A 3 -17.86 16.98 59.14
CA ILE A 3 -18.02 16.20 57.91
C ILE A 3 -16.76 16.47 57.10
N ASN A 4 -15.80 15.56 57.21
CA ASN A 4 -14.70 15.45 56.28
C ASN A 4 -15.24 14.81 55.00
N VAL A 5 -15.29 15.55 53.91
CA VAL A 5 -15.31 14.94 52.58
C VAL A 5 -14.08 15.42 51.84
N ILE A 6 -13.09 14.54 51.76
CA ILE A 6 -11.93 14.70 50.90
C ILE A 6 -12.39 14.30 49.51
N TYR A 7 -12.57 15.27 48.62
CA TYR A 7 -12.63 15.00 47.19
C TYR A 7 -11.24 15.19 46.62
N GLN A 8 -10.54 14.08 46.42
CA GLN A 8 -9.36 14.01 45.59
C GLN A 8 -9.82 13.69 44.17
N SER A 9 -9.92 14.72 43.33
CA SER A 9 -9.90 14.51 41.88
C SER A 9 -8.46 14.65 41.42
N ASP A 10 -7.77 13.53 41.29
CA ASP A 10 -6.48 13.46 40.62
C ASP A 10 -6.69 13.80 39.14
N CYS A 11 -6.56 15.09 38.81
CA CYS A 11 -6.43 15.55 37.43
C CYS A 11 -4.99 16.03 37.28
N SER A 12 -4.13 15.10 36.86
CA SER A 12 -2.68 15.25 36.70
C SER A 12 -2.25 16.23 35.59
N CYS A 13 -3.15 17.05 35.04
CA CYS A 13 -2.89 17.86 33.86
C CYS A 13 -2.76 19.38 34.09
N CYS A 14 -2.99 19.92 35.28
CA CYS A 14 -2.89 21.36 35.50
C CYS A 14 -2.19 21.73 36.82
N ASN A 15 -0.93 22.15 36.74
CA ASN A 15 -0.23 22.88 37.81
C ASN A 15 -0.88 24.25 38.05
N CYS A 16 -2.01 24.29 38.75
CA CYS A 16 -2.69 25.55 39.11
C CYS A 16 -2.52 25.84 40.60
N ILE A 17 -1.80 26.92 40.93
CA ILE A 17 -1.85 27.58 42.23
C ILE A 17 -3.00 28.58 42.19
N SER A 18 -3.91 28.60 43.19
CA SER A 18 -4.69 29.79 43.52
C SER A 18 -5.27 29.76 44.94
N MET A 19 -5.27 30.95 45.56
CA MET A 19 -5.79 31.31 46.89
C MET A 19 -7.33 31.46 46.94
N THR A 20 -7.83 31.52 48.17
CA THR A 20 -9.21 31.40 48.69
C THR A 20 -10.14 32.61 48.45
N LEU A 21 -11.47 32.38 48.47
CA LEU A 21 -12.47 33.41 48.82
C LEU A 21 -13.63 32.84 49.65
N LYS A 22 -14.10 33.60 50.65
CA LYS A 22 -15.20 33.25 51.57
C LYS A 22 -16.59 33.51 50.96
N GLN A 23 -17.51 32.57 51.26
CA GLN A 23 -18.98 32.59 51.23
C GLN A 23 -19.76 32.46 49.89
N ASN A 24 -20.49 31.32 49.82
CA ASN A 24 -21.82 31.07 49.22
C ASN A 24 -22.14 31.50 47.77
N LYS A 25 -21.68 30.71 46.79
CA LYS A 25 -22.48 30.06 45.71
C LYS A 25 -21.51 29.36 44.74
N LEU A 26 -21.60 28.03 44.62
CA LEU A 26 -20.82 27.27 43.64
C LEU A 26 -21.42 27.48 42.25
N VAL A 27 -20.99 28.53 41.54
CA VAL A 27 -21.12 28.60 40.09
C VAL A 27 -19.97 27.77 39.53
N LYS A 28 -20.25 26.56 39.05
CA LYS A 28 -19.27 25.80 38.25
C LYS A 28 -19.02 26.62 36.99
N TYR A 29 -17.82 27.19 36.86
CA TYR A 29 -17.39 27.89 35.67
C TYR A 29 -17.43 26.94 34.46
N SER A 30 -18.47 27.08 33.64
CA SER A 30 -18.67 26.30 32.40
C SER A 30 -17.45 26.36 31.48
N HIS A 31 -16.78 27.51 31.43
CA HIS A 31 -15.58 27.74 30.62
C HIS A 31 -14.40 26.81 30.97
N ALA A 32 -14.16 26.53 32.26
CA ALA A 32 -13.06 25.62 32.67
C ALA A 32 -13.36 24.15 32.37
N PHE A 33 -14.65 23.76 32.44
CA PHE A 33 -15.10 22.43 32.04
C PHE A 33 -14.98 22.25 30.52
N GLN A 34 -15.32 23.29 29.76
CA GLN A 34 -15.27 23.31 28.31
C GLN A 34 -13.83 23.26 27.77
N THR A 35 -12.88 23.97 28.41
CA THR A 35 -11.45 23.87 28.07
C THR A 35 -10.86 22.50 28.39
N CYS A 36 -11.27 21.84 29.48
CA CYS A 36 -10.79 20.50 29.80
C CYS A 36 -11.27 19.44 28.78
N ASN A 37 -12.51 19.55 28.30
CA ASN A 37 -13.01 18.68 27.22
C ASN A 37 -12.25 18.93 25.90
N LEU A 38 -12.01 20.19 25.55
CA LEU A 38 -11.26 20.56 24.36
C LEU A 38 -9.82 20.02 24.40
N LEU A 39 -9.15 20.11 25.55
CA LEU A 39 -7.78 19.58 25.73
C LEU A 39 -7.74 18.05 25.62
N LYS A 40 -8.77 17.34 26.11
CA LYS A 40 -8.89 15.89 25.95
C LYS A 40 -9.08 15.49 24.49
N GLU A 41 -9.94 16.20 23.76
CA GLU A 41 -10.16 15.97 22.33
C GLU A 41 -8.90 16.25 21.50
N PHE A 42 -8.17 17.33 21.83
CA PHE A 42 -6.90 17.65 21.18
C PHE A 42 -5.83 16.58 21.45
N GLY A 43 -5.76 16.07 22.68
CA GLY A 43 -4.88 14.94 23.04
C GLY A 43 -5.20 13.68 22.23
N ALA A 44 -6.47 13.28 22.20
CA ALA A 44 -6.93 12.13 21.44
C ALA A 44 -6.71 12.29 19.92
N MET A 45 -6.88 13.50 19.40
CA MET A 45 -6.63 13.82 17.99
C MET A 45 -5.13 13.76 17.65
N ARG A 46 -4.26 14.27 18.51
CA ARG A 46 -2.80 14.17 18.35
C ARG A 46 -2.31 12.72 18.39
N GLU A 47 -2.87 11.91 19.28
CA GLU A 47 -2.55 10.49 19.36
C GLU A 47 -2.97 9.75 18.08
N LYS A 48 -4.19 9.99 17.57
CA LYS A 48 -4.64 9.46 16.27
C LYS A 48 -3.74 9.90 15.12
N LEU A 49 -3.30 11.17 15.11
CA LEU A 49 -2.38 11.69 14.09
C LEU A 49 -1.03 10.95 14.14
N GLY A 50 -0.48 10.75 15.33
CA GLY A 50 0.76 10.01 15.52
C GLY A 50 0.66 8.55 15.06
N ILE A 51 -0.47 7.88 15.35
CA ILE A 51 -0.73 6.52 14.87
C ILE A 51 -0.84 6.47 13.34
N LEU A 52 -1.53 7.45 12.72
CA LEU A 52 -1.62 7.55 11.26
C LEU A 52 -0.26 7.80 10.61
N GLU A 53 0.56 8.66 11.21
CA GLU A 53 1.92 8.94 10.73
C GLU A 53 2.81 7.70 10.85
N LEU A 54 2.72 6.96 11.96
CA LEU A 54 3.43 5.69 12.15
C LEU A 54 2.97 4.62 11.15
N LYS A 55 1.66 4.50 10.90
CA LYS A 55 1.11 3.64 9.84
C LYS A 55 1.54 4.07 8.44
N SER A 56 1.76 5.36 8.21
CA SER A 56 2.30 5.87 6.93
C SER A 56 3.81 5.62 6.78
N LYS A 57 4.53 5.56 7.91
CA LYS A 57 5.96 5.24 7.99
C LYS A 57 6.25 3.75 7.93
N GLU A 58 5.26 2.88 8.14
CA GLU A 58 5.39 1.48 7.75
C GLU A 58 5.65 1.45 6.24
N THR A 59 6.85 1.01 5.86
CA THR A 59 7.26 0.86 4.47
C THR A 59 6.20 0.02 3.76
N LYS A 60 5.48 0.60 2.80
CA LYS A 60 4.53 -0.15 1.97
C LYS A 60 5.31 -1.26 1.26
N LYS A 61 5.11 -2.50 1.73
CA LYS A 61 5.69 -3.69 1.11
C LYS A 61 4.93 -3.96 -0.18
N VAL A 62 5.65 -4.12 -1.27
CA VAL A 62 5.08 -4.39 -2.59
C VAL A 62 5.80 -5.58 -3.18
N VAL A 63 5.08 -6.67 -3.41
CA VAL A 63 5.58 -7.85 -4.11
C VAL A 63 4.43 -8.58 -4.77
N PHE A 64 4.66 -9.05 -6.00
CA PHE A 64 3.71 -9.92 -6.67
C PHE A 64 4.42 -11.07 -7.37
N SER A 65 3.71 -12.17 -7.52
CA SER A 65 4.09 -13.28 -8.38
C SER A 65 2.81 -13.88 -8.97
N ALA A 66 2.82 -14.13 -10.27
CA ALA A 66 1.67 -14.62 -10.98
C ALA A 66 2.11 -15.55 -12.12
N ALA A 67 1.21 -16.44 -12.52
CA ALA A 67 1.39 -17.40 -13.60
C ALA A 67 0.21 -17.35 -14.57
N ILE A 68 0.43 -17.81 -15.80
CA ILE A 68 -0.64 -18.08 -16.75
C ILE A 68 -1.52 -19.19 -16.16
N SER A 69 -2.83 -19.08 -16.34
CA SER A 69 -3.79 -20.09 -15.88
C SER A 69 -4.20 -21.04 -17.00
N GLY A 70 -4.41 -22.31 -16.67
CA GLY A 70 -4.98 -23.30 -17.57
C GLY A 70 -3.95 -24.18 -18.25
N PHE A 71 -4.45 -25.08 -19.11
CA PHE A 71 -3.64 -25.98 -19.93
C PHE A 71 -3.72 -25.53 -21.40
N GLY A 72 -2.60 -25.65 -22.11
CA GLY A 72 -2.51 -25.30 -23.54
C GLY A 72 -1.70 -24.02 -23.81
N HIS A 73 -1.77 -23.56 -25.06
CA HIS A 73 -1.00 -22.41 -25.53
C HIS A 73 -1.74 -21.09 -25.25
N THR A 74 -0.98 -20.07 -24.85
CA THR A 74 -1.47 -18.68 -24.75
C THR A 74 -0.95 -17.92 -25.97
N GLY A 75 -1.79 -17.84 -27.00
CA GLY A 75 -1.41 -17.41 -28.34
C GLY A 75 -1.57 -18.54 -29.38
N PRO A 76 -1.09 -18.35 -30.62
CA PRO A 76 -0.35 -17.18 -31.10
C PRO A 76 -1.22 -15.90 -31.13
N PHE A 77 -0.58 -14.74 -31.06
CA PHE A 77 -1.23 -13.44 -31.19
C PHE A 77 -0.76 -12.77 -32.48
N ASN A 78 -1.69 -12.18 -33.24
CA ASN A 78 -1.40 -11.45 -34.48
C ASN A 78 -1.09 -9.96 -34.24
N THR A 79 -1.31 -9.48 -33.02
CA THR A 79 -1.03 -8.12 -32.57
C THR A 79 -0.49 -8.13 -31.15
N ASP A 80 0.19 -7.06 -30.76
CA ASP A 80 0.63 -6.85 -29.38
C ASP A 80 -0.55 -7.04 -28.42
N THR A 81 -0.42 -8.03 -27.53
CA THR A 81 -1.48 -8.44 -26.61
C THR A 81 -0.90 -8.46 -25.20
N THR A 82 -1.53 -7.73 -24.28
CA THR A 82 -1.16 -7.78 -22.86
C THR A 82 -1.47 -9.16 -22.29
N LEU A 83 -0.44 -9.88 -21.82
CA LEU A 83 -0.63 -11.15 -21.14
C LEU A 83 -1.24 -10.94 -19.76
N ILE A 84 -2.33 -11.66 -19.51
CA ILE A 84 -3.02 -11.65 -18.22
C ILE A 84 -2.65 -12.93 -17.46
N TYR A 85 -1.72 -12.81 -16.50
CA TYR A 85 -1.37 -13.89 -15.58
C TYR A 85 -2.47 -13.99 -14.51
N LYS A 86 -3.48 -14.83 -14.78
CA LYS A 86 -4.68 -14.95 -13.93
C LYS A 86 -4.43 -15.71 -12.62
N THR A 87 -3.40 -16.56 -12.57
CA THR A 87 -3.06 -17.31 -11.35
C THR A 87 -2.15 -16.45 -10.48
N VAL A 88 -2.72 -15.71 -9.52
CA VAL A 88 -1.94 -14.89 -8.57
C VAL A 88 -1.46 -15.75 -7.40
N ILE A 89 -0.15 -15.85 -7.22
CA ILE A 89 0.49 -16.59 -6.12
C ILE A 89 0.75 -15.67 -4.93
N THR A 90 1.20 -14.43 -5.18
CA THR A 90 1.40 -13.40 -4.15
C THR A 90 1.06 -12.04 -4.74
N ASN A 91 0.48 -11.13 -3.95
CA ASN A 91 0.16 -9.76 -4.36
C ASN A 91 0.10 -8.80 -3.15
N ILE A 92 1.19 -8.72 -2.40
CA ILE A 92 1.28 -7.81 -1.26
C ILE A 92 1.34 -6.38 -1.79
N GLY A 93 0.48 -5.50 -1.24
CA GLY A 93 0.30 -4.14 -1.71
C GLY A 93 -0.69 -4.00 -2.86
N ASN A 94 -1.30 -5.11 -3.33
CA ASN A 94 -2.34 -5.15 -4.36
C ASN A 94 -1.98 -4.36 -5.63
N ALA A 95 -0.70 -4.40 -6.03
CA ALA A 95 -0.16 -3.59 -7.11
C ALA A 95 -0.33 -4.26 -8.49
N TYR A 96 -0.55 -5.58 -8.54
CA TYR A 96 -0.84 -6.32 -9.77
C TYR A 96 -2.35 -6.57 -9.92
N ASN A 97 -2.91 -6.29 -11.09
CA ASN A 97 -4.32 -6.51 -11.39
C ASN A 97 -4.50 -7.74 -12.32
N GLN A 98 -5.00 -8.83 -11.76
CA GLN A 98 -5.20 -10.11 -12.46
C GLN A 98 -6.25 -10.09 -13.58
N PHE A 99 -7.04 -9.04 -13.70
CA PHE A 99 -8.02 -8.88 -14.77
C PHE A 99 -7.47 -8.10 -15.97
N THR A 100 -6.36 -7.38 -15.79
CA THR A 100 -5.74 -6.55 -16.84
C THR A 100 -4.31 -6.97 -17.18
N GLY A 101 -3.64 -7.73 -16.30
CA GLY A 101 -2.22 -8.04 -16.44
C GLY A 101 -1.28 -6.90 -16.08
N ILE A 102 -1.81 -5.79 -15.55
CA ILE A 102 -1.03 -4.56 -15.32
C ILE A 102 -0.56 -4.48 -13.87
N PHE A 103 0.72 -4.16 -13.70
CA PHE A 103 1.29 -3.73 -12.43
C PHE A 103 1.32 -2.19 -12.36
N ALA A 104 0.76 -1.63 -11.29
CA ALA A 104 0.82 -0.20 -11.00
C ALA A 104 1.59 0.03 -9.69
N ALA A 105 2.71 0.75 -9.77
CA ALA A 105 3.53 1.04 -8.59
C ALA A 105 2.74 1.91 -7.60
N PRO A 106 2.51 1.48 -6.35
CA PRO A 106 1.75 2.26 -5.37
C PRO A 106 2.62 3.29 -4.63
N VAL A 107 3.95 3.20 -4.77
CA VAL A 107 4.95 4.11 -4.18
C VAL A 107 6.09 4.31 -5.17
N ALA A 108 6.84 5.41 -5.02
CA ALA A 108 8.06 5.58 -5.79
C ALA A 108 9.15 4.63 -5.25
N GLY A 109 9.93 4.03 -6.14
CA GLY A 109 10.98 3.09 -5.75
C GLY A 109 11.60 2.36 -6.93
N ILE A 110 12.54 1.47 -6.61
CA ILE A 110 13.15 0.54 -7.57
C ILE A 110 12.42 -0.80 -7.44
N TYR A 111 11.96 -1.32 -8.57
CA TYR A 111 11.23 -2.58 -8.68
C TYR A 111 12.03 -3.57 -9.52
N ASN A 112 12.13 -4.82 -9.07
CA ASN A 112 12.66 -5.91 -9.86
C ASN A 112 11.53 -6.63 -10.58
N PHE A 113 11.62 -6.71 -11.89
CA PHE A 113 10.74 -7.52 -12.72
C PHE A 113 11.54 -8.66 -13.32
N THR A 114 11.06 -9.88 -13.13
CA THR A 114 11.60 -11.07 -13.79
C THR A 114 10.42 -11.81 -14.43
N PHE A 115 10.59 -12.23 -15.66
CA PHE A 115 9.58 -13.00 -16.38
C PHE A 115 10.24 -14.09 -17.21
N PHE A 116 9.48 -15.16 -17.42
CA PHE A 116 9.90 -16.34 -18.17
C PHE A 116 8.75 -16.82 -19.06
N TYR A 117 9.07 -17.51 -20.13
CA TYR A 117 8.12 -18.23 -20.96
C TYR A 117 8.60 -19.66 -21.20
N HIS A 118 7.62 -20.51 -21.48
CA HIS A 118 7.77 -21.79 -22.15
C HIS A 118 6.82 -21.79 -23.34
N ALA A 119 7.33 -22.07 -24.53
CA ALA A 119 6.58 -22.03 -25.77
C ALA A 119 6.94 -23.22 -26.65
N GLY A 120 6.13 -23.49 -27.66
CA GLY A 120 6.48 -24.47 -28.70
C GLY A 120 7.37 -23.82 -29.76
N GLY A 121 8.36 -24.56 -30.27
CA GLY A 121 9.36 -24.03 -31.23
C GLY A 121 8.81 -23.70 -32.62
N SER A 122 7.58 -24.10 -32.95
CA SER A 122 7.00 -23.89 -34.28
C SER A 122 6.65 -22.43 -34.60
N GLU A 123 6.61 -21.55 -33.60
CA GLU A 123 6.23 -20.15 -33.73
C GLU A 123 7.33 -19.23 -33.19
N VAL A 124 7.37 -17.99 -33.69
CA VAL A 124 8.25 -16.96 -33.10
C VAL A 124 7.70 -16.59 -31.72
N VAL A 125 8.57 -16.52 -30.72
CA VAL A 125 8.21 -16.11 -29.37
C VAL A 125 8.73 -14.71 -29.10
N ASN A 126 7.85 -13.85 -28.59
CA ASN A 126 8.23 -12.51 -28.14
C ASN A 126 7.46 -12.18 -26.86
N LEU A 127 8.18 -12.07 -25.74
CA LEU A 127 7.65 -11.64 -24.47
C LEU A 127 8.39 -10.39 -24.00
N ALA A 128 7.66 -9.28 -23.89
CA ALA A 128 8.23 -7.98 -23.54
C ALA A 128 7.61 -7.42 -22.25
N LEU A 129 8.45 -6.80 -21.42
CA LEU A 129 8.01 -5.90 -20.36
C LEU A 129 7.86 -4.49 -20.94
N ILE A 130 6.65 -3.95 -20.84
CA ILE A 130 6.29 -2.63 -21.40
C ILE A 130 6.02 -1.65 -20.26
N LYS A 131 6.61 -0.45 -20.34
CA LYS A 131 6.32 0.69 -19.46
C LYS A 131 5.86 1.85 -20.33
N ASN A 132 4.65 2.38 -20.08
CA ASN A 132 4.10 3.53 -20.80
C ASN A 132 4.22 3.40 -22.34
N ASN A 133 3.78 2.25 -22.87
CA ASN A 133 3.83 1.93 -24.31
C ASN A 133 5.23 1.81 -24.92
N GLN A 134 6.29 1.74 -24.11
CA GLN A 134 7.65 1.48 -24.56
C GLN A 134 8.16 0.14 -24.03
N VAL A 135 8.77 -0.66 -24.91
CA VAL A 135 9.46 -1.88 -24.52
C VAL A 135 10.67 -1.51 -23.68
N VAL A 136 10.78 -2.12 -22.50
CA VAL A 136 11.93 -1.95 -21.60
C VAL A 136 12.94 -3.07 -21.83
N VAL A 137 12.48 -4.31 -21.72
CA VAL A 137 13.27 -5.53 -21.92
C VAL A 137 12.39 -6.57 -22.59
N MET A 138 13.03 -7.49 -23.32
CA MET A 138 12.36 -8.52 -24.12
C MET A 138 13.10 -9.84 -23.98
N ALA A 139 12.36 -10.95 -24.00
CA ALA A 139 12.87 -12.28 -24.30
C ALA A 139 12.27 -12.72 -25.63
N TYR A 140 13.11 -13.22 -26.53
CA TYR A 140 12.75 -13.49 -27.91
C TYR A 140 13.40 -14.80 -28.37
N ASP A 141 12.67 -15.60 -29.13
CA ASP A 141 13.23 -16.73 -29.86
C ASP A 141 12.70 -16.81 -31.30
N HIS A 142 13.52 -17.37 -32.17
CA HIS A 142 13.14 -17.64 -33.54
C HIS A 142 12.41 -18.99 -33.63
N LYS A 143 11.47 -19.09 -34.57
CA LYS A 143 10.88 -20.38 -34.90
C LYS A 143 11.96 -21.38 -35.31
N SER A 144 11.80 -22.60 -34.85
CA SER A 144 12.67 -23.74 -35.05
C SER A 144 11.84 -24.94 -35.51
N LEU A 145 12.44 -25.76 -36.37
CA LEU A 145 11.86 -27.04 -36.80
C LEU A 145 12.54 -28.24 -36.12
N GLN A 146 13.53 -28.00 -35.26
CA GLN A 146 14.40 -29.05 -34.71
C GLN A 146 14.17 -29.32 -33.22
N ASP A 147 13.75 -28.32 -32.45
CA ASP A 147 13.28 -28.49 -31.07
C ASP A 147 11.78 -28.20 -30.95
N GLY A 148 11.13 -28.96 -30.07
CA GLY A 148 9.69 -28.85 -29.84
C GLY A 148 9.33 -27.76 -28.84
N ALA A 149 10.31 -27.16 -28.16
CA ALA A 149 10.06 -26.25 -27.06
C ALA A 149 11.18 -25.22 -26.85
N ASP A 150 10.75 -23.97 -26.67
CA ASP A 150 11.61 -22.83 -26.38
C ASP A 150 11.36 -22.36 -24.95
N ASN A 151 12.44 -22.04 -24.25
CA ASN A 151 12.38 -21.43 -22.93
C ASN A 151 13.23 -20.17 -22.92
N GLY A 152 12.67 -19.09 -22.40
CA GLY A 152 13.38 -17.83 -22.31
C GLY A 152 12.88 -16.99 -21.15
N GLY A 153 13.63 -15.95 -20.82
CA GLY A 153 13.26 -15.01 -19.78
C GLY A 153 14.20 -13.82 -19.76
N ASN A 154 13.77 -12.76 -19.08
CA ASN A 154 14.58 -11.57 -18.88
C ASN A 154 14.25 -10.94 -17.52
N ALA A 155 15.13 -10.06 -17.04
CA ALA A 155 14.97 -9.35 -15.79
C ALA A 155 15.45 -7.91 -15.88
N VAL A 156 14.83 -7.02 -15.10
CA VAL A 156 15.22 -5.60 -15.05
C VAL A 156 14.88 -4.97 -13.70
N PHE A 157 15.76 -4.10 -13.23
CA PHE A 157 15.46 -3.16 -12.15
C PHE A 157 14.97 -1.83 -12.74
N LEU A 158 13.76 -1.40 -12.36
CA LEU A 158 13.13 -0.19 -12.87
C LEU A 158 12.80 0.78 -11.74
N GLN A 159 13.23 2.03 -11.90
CA GLN A 159 12.69 3.12 -11.10
C GLN A 159 11.29 3.49 -11.61
N LEU A 160 10.31 3.39 -10.71
CA LEU A 160 8.92 3.76 -10.95
C LEU A 160 8.50 4.85 -9.98
N HIS A 161 7.55 5.68 -10.42
CA HIS A 161 6.87 6.66 -9.58
C HIS A 161 5.55 6.07 -9.11
N GLY A 162 5.19 6.33 -7.85
CA GLY A 162 3.95 5.83 -7.28
C GLY A 162 2.74 6.54 -7.87
N PHE A 163 1.73 5.77 -8.27
CA PHE A 163 0.40 6.31 -8.56
C PHE A 163 -0.38 6.35 -7.26
N LEU A 164 -0.70 7.56 -6.78
CA LEU A 164 -1.61 7.72 -5.65
C LEU A 164 -3.00 7.33 -6.13
N ILE A 165 -3.45 6.12 -5.80
CA ILE A 165 -4.88 5.82 -5.79
C ILE A 165 -5.44 6.65 -4.64
N SER A 166 -5.91 7.86 -4.94
CA SER A 166 -6.83 8.57 -4.05
C SER A 166 -8.02 7.63 -3.87
N GLN A 167 -8.12 7.01 -2.70
CA GLN A 167 -9.33 6.29 -2.33
C GLN A 167 -10.45 7.33 -2.27
N VAL A 168 -11.39 7.21 -3.21
CA VAL A 168 -12.71 7.86 -3.17
C VAL A 168 -13.60 7.02 -2.27
#